data_AF-A0A7J8XPA5-F1
#
_entry.id   AF-A0A7J8XPA5-F1
#
_cell.length_a   1.000
_cell.length_b   1.000
_cell.length_c   1.000
_cell.angle_alpha   90.00
_cell.angle_beta   90.00
_cell.angle_gamma   90.00
#
_symmetry.space_group_name_H-M   'P 1'
#
loop_
_entity.id
_entity.type
_entity.pdbx_description
1 polymer ?
#
loop_
_entity_poly.entity_id
_entity_poly.type
_entity_poly.pdbx_seq_one_letter_code
_entity_poly.pdbx_strand_id
1 'polypeptide(L)'
;MKFLHPDLGVELPERSYGADCRIYIPENPTSRFKNVYVWIFLLHLAFVFYSTSFTSFSVGWWGKAILIRNQPLLWVLSIGFELMEFTFRHMLPNFNECWWDSIILDILTCNWFGIWAGMHTVRYFDGKTYEWVGISRQPNIIGKVKRTLGQFTPAQWDKDEWHPLLGPMRFVQVLSLCIVFLTVELNTFFLKFCLWIPPRNPVIVYRLILWWLIAIPTIREYNSYLQDRKPVKKVGAFCWLSLAICIVELLIGIKFGHGDATLVGNILVVHWSDTGFIH
;
A
#
# COMPACT_ATOMS: atom_id res chain seq x y z
N MET A 1 4.58 -23.83 -10.76
CA MET A 1 3.83 -22.57 -10.94
C MET A 1 3.15 -22.43 -12.30
N LYS A 2 3.58 -23.13 -13.36
CA LYS A 2 2.91 -23.13 -14.68
C LYS A 2 1.44 -23.62 -14.68
N PHE A 3 1.03 -24.32 -13.61
CA PHE A 3 -0.36 -24.75 -13.40
C PHE A 3 -1.31 -23.58 -13.04
N LEU A 4 -0.79 -22.44 -12.58
CA LEU A 4 -1.60 -21.25 -12.24
C LEU A 4 -1.74 -20.29 -13.43
N HIS A 5 -0.67 -20.07 -14.19
CA HIS A 5 -0.69 -19.33 -15.46
C HIS A 5 0.57 -19.69 -16.29
N PRO A 6 0.48 -19.76 -17.63
CA PRO A 6 1.58 -20.24 -18.49
C PRO A 6 2.88 -19.42 -18.37
N ASP A 7 2.76 -18.12 -18.11
CA ASP A 7 3.88 -17.18 -18.03
C ASP A 7 4.68 -17.21 -16.71
N LEU A 8 4.36 -18.08 -15.74
CA LEU A 8 5.12 -18.16 -14.47
C LEU A 8 6.35 -19.04 -14.54
N GLY A 9 7.40 -18.64 -13.82
CA GLY A 9 8.61 -19.44 -13.60
C GLY A 9 9.66 -19.29 -14.69
N VAL A 10 9.65 -18.16 -15.40
CA VAL A 10 10.70 -17.76 -16.36
C VAL A 10 11.26 -16.43 -15.88
N GLU A 11 12.58 -16.32 -15.84
CA GLU A 11 13.29 -15.10 -15.45
C GLU A 11 12.87 -13.93 -16.36
N LEU A 12 12.52 -12.80 -15.72
CA LEU A 12 12.02 -11.62 -16.43
C LEU A 12 13.19 -10.68 -16.75
N PRO A 13 13.19 -10.00 -17.91
CA PRO A 13 14.19 -8.99 -18.20
C PRO A 13 14.10 -7.86 -17.17
N GLU A 14 15.18 -7.63 -16.44
CA GLU A 14 15.28 -6.56 -15.44
C GLU A 14 15.21 -5.19 -16.14
N ARG A 15 14.35 -4.30 -15.64
CA ARG A 15 14.27 -2.91 -16.10
C ARG A 15 14.74 -2.00 -14.99
N SER A 16 15.83 -1.27 -15.22
CA SER A 16 16.26 -0.15 -14.38
C SER A 16 15.68 1.14 -14.95
N TYR A 17 14.95 1.91 -14.14
CA TYR A 17 14.36 3.18 -14.55
C TYR A 17 15.31 4.38 -14.32
N GLY A 18 16.22 4.27 -13.35
CA GLY A 18 17.19 5.29 -12.93
C GLY A 18 18.60 5.13 -13.52
N ALA A 19 18.73 4.92 -14.84
CA ALA A 19 20.05 4.76 -15.46
C ALA A 19 20.87 6.07 -15.54
N ASP A 20 20.21 7.23 -15.68
CA ASP A 20 20.84 8.56 -15.62
C ASP A 20 19.86 9.56 -14.99
N CYS A 21 20.14 9.97 -13.75
CA CYS A 21 19.26 10.86 -12.97
C CYS A 21 19.68 12.33 -12.98
N ARG A 22 20.61 12.72 -13.85
CA ARG A 22 21.04 14.10 -13.98
C ARG A 22 19.91 14.96 -14.57
N ILE A 23 19.69 16.12 -13.98
CA ILE A 23 18.74 17.13 -14.49
C ILE A 23 19.29 17.75 -15.78
N TYR A 24 20.61 17.93 -15.84
CA TYR A 24 21.32 18.52 -16.98
C TYR A 24 22.35 17.54 -17.53
N ILE A 25 22.22 17.22 -18.82
CA ILE A 25 23.09 16.29 -19.57
C ILE A 25 23.64 17.07 -20.77
N PRO A 26 24.78 17.76 -20.62
CA PRO A 26 25.35 18.56 -21.69
C PRO A 26 25.83 17.72 -22.87
N GLU A 27 26.10 16.42 -22.67
CA GLU A 27 26.58 15.50 -23.70
C GLU A 27 25.46 14.97 -24.61
N ASN A 28 24.19 15.24 -24.31
CA ASN A 28 23.08 14.71 -25.08
C ASN A 28 22.83 15.55 -26.35
N PRO A 29 22.87 14.95 -27.56
CA PRO A 29 22.74 15.69 -28.81
C PRO A 29 21.32 16.22 -29.08
N THR A 30 20.30 15.70 -28.39
CA THR A 30 18.88 16.06 -28.64
C THR A 30 18.35 17.14 -27.71
N SER A 31 18.67 17.07 -26.42
CA SER A 31 18.30 18.09 -25.45
C SER A 31 19.15 17.98 -24.21
N ARG A 32 19.70 19.12 -23.77
CA ARG A 32 20.52 19.19 -22.55
C ARG A 32 19.73 18.96 -21.26
N PHE A 33 18.39 19.01 -21.34
CA PHE A 33 17.48 18.75 -20.22
C PHE A 33 16.52 17.58 -20.54
N LYS A 34 16.99 16.59 -21.32
CA LYS A 34 16.16 15.47 -21.79
C LYS A 34 15.29 14.85 -20.68
N ASN A 35 15.87 14.57 -19.52
CA ASN A 35 15.17 13.97 -18.39
C ASN A 35 14.06 14.88 -17.83
N VAL A 36 14.31 16.19 -17.75
CA VAL A 36 13.31 17.17 -17.31
C VAL A 36 12.17 17.27 -18.32
N TYR A 37 12.46 17.27 -19.63
CA TYR A 37 11.41 17.30 -20.64
C TYR A 37 10.56 16.03 -20.63
N VAL A 38 11.18 14.86 -20.47
CA VAL A 38 10.45 13.60 -20.30
C VAL A 38 9.59 13.65 -19.04
N TRP A 39 10.11 14.18 -17.93
CA TRP A 39 9.35 14.35 -16.70
C TRP A 39 8.17 15.32 -16.85
N ILE A 40 8.37 16.53 -17.41
CA ILE A 40 7.30 17.50 -17.67
C ILE A 40 6.25 16.90 -18.61
N PHE A 41 6.69 16.15 -19.61
CA PHE A 41 5.81 15.47 -20.55
C PHE A 41 5.01 14.35 -19.88
N LEU A 42 5.63 13.56 -19.00
CA LEU A 42 4.95 12.54 -18.19
C LEU A 42 3.98 13.17 -17.19
N LEU A 43 4.31 14.31 -16.60
CA LEU A 43 3.43 15.08 -15.72
C LEU A 43 2.23 15.65 -16.50
N HIS A 44 2.46 16.22 -17.67
CA HIS A 44 1.39 16.70 -18.56
C HIS A 44 0.52 15.54 -19.04
N LEU A 45 1.11 14.41 -19.45
CA LEU A 45 0.38 13.21 -19.81
C LEU A 45 -0.39 12.65 -18.61
N ALA A 46 0.18 12.61 -17.41
CA ALA A 46 -0.52 12.17 -16.21
C ALA A 46 -1.77 13.04 -15.95
N PHE A 47 -1.64 14.36 -16.14
CA PHE A 47 -2.71 15.33 -15.92
C PHE A 47 -3.77 15.33 -17.05
N VAL A 48 -3.35 15.22 -18.31
CA VAL A 48 -4.23 15.31 -19.50
C VAL A 48 -4.76 13.94 -19.93
N PHE A 49 -3.96 12.89 -19.79
CA PHE A 49 -4.20 11.52 -20.27
C PHE A 49 -3.87 10.52 -19.18
N TYR A 50 -4.58 10.54 -18.03
CA TYR A 50 -4.61 9.48 -16.99
C TYR A 50 -3.65 8.30 -17.26
N SER A 51 -2.35 8.52 -17.04
CA SER A 51 -1.35 7.52 -17.40
C SER A 51 -1.61 6.27 -16.56
N THR A 52 -1.40 5.07 -17.12
CA THR A 52 -1.68 3.80 -16.41
C THR A 52 -0.91 3.73 -15.08
N SER A 53 0.31 4.27 -15.02
CA SER A 53 1.09 4.38 -13.78
C SER A 53 0.48 5.37 -12.80
N PHE A 54 0.21 6.62 -13.24
CA PHE A 54 -0.40 7.65 -12.39
C PHE A 54 -1.74 7.21 -11.79
N THR A 55 -2.57 6.56 -12.60
CA THR A 55 -3.86 6.01 -12.18
C THR A 55 -3.67 4.91 -11.15
N SER A 56 -2.71 4.00 -11.34
CA SER A 56 -2.47 2.88 -10.42
C SER A 56 -1.99 3.36 -9.05
N PHE A 57 -1.03 4.29 -9.01
CA PHE A 57 -0.53 4.87 -7.76
C PHE A 57 -1.60 5.70 -7.05
N SER A 58 -2.29 6.59 -7.78
CA SER A 58 -3.34 7.44 -7.22
C SER A 58 -4.52 6.62 -6.68
N VAL A 59 -4.94 5.56 -7.39
CA VAL A 59 -6.01 4.65 -6.94
C VAL A 59 -5.56 3.83 -5.73
N GLY A 60 -4.30 3.37 -5.71
CA GLY A 60 -3.72 2.69 -4.56
C GLY A 60 -3.78 3.55 -3.30
N TRP A 61 -3.28 4.79 -3.37
CA TRP A 61 -3.30 5.73 -2.25
C TRP A 61 -4.69 6.21 -1.87
N TRP A 62 -5.60 6.35 -2.83
CA TRP A 62 -7.02 6.59 -2.58
C TRP A 62 -7.64 5.46 -1.76
N GLY A 63 -7.37 4.20 -2.14
CA GLY A 63 -7.85 3.02 -1.41
C GLY A 63 -7.28 2.93 0.00
N LYS A 64 -5.99 3.22 0.18
CA LYS A 64 -5.33 3.32 1.50
C LYS A 64 -5.96 4.43 2.35
N ALA A 65 -6.26 5.56 1.75
CA ALA A 65 -6.84 6.70 2.45
C ALA A 65 -8.25 6.41 2.98
N ILE A 66 -9.07 5.69 2.21
CA ILE A 66 -10.39 5.21 2.64
C ILE A 66 -10.29 4.23 3.81
N LEU A 67 -9.22 3.44 3.85
CA LEU A 67 -8.98 2.38 4.82
C LEU A 67 -8.43 2.92 6.16
N ILE A 68 -7.43 3.81 6.13
CA ILE A 68 -6.75 4.34 7.33
C ILE A 68 -7.42 5.61 7.87
N ARG A 69 -8.03 6.40 6.98
CA ARG A 69 -8.80 7.62 7.29
C ARG A 69 -8.05 8.66 8.13
N ASN A 70 -6.73 8.66 8.04
CA ASN A 70 -5.87 9.56 8.80
C ASN A 70 -4.76 10.13 7.91
N GLN A 71 -4.84 11.43 7.63
CA GLN A 71 -3.93 12.11 6.72
C GLN A 71 -2.46 12.05 7.18
N PRO A 72 -2.10 12.38 8.44
CA PRO A 72 -0.71 12.27 8.89
C PRO A 72 -0.14 10.87 8.77
N LEU A 73 -0.90 9.84 9.15
CA LEU A 73 -0.46 8.44 9.09
C LEU A 73 -0.24 7.99 7.64
N LEU A 74 -1.08 8.43 6.71
CA LEU A 74 -0.92 8.16 5.28
C LEU A 74 0.33 8.81 4.69
N TRP A 75 0.68 10.02 5.14
CA TRP A 75 1.94 10.66 4.75
C TRP A 75 3.16 9.90 5.27
N VAL A 76 3.12 9.43 6.53
CA VAL A 76 4.19 8.60 7.10
C VAL A 76 4.35 7.30 6.29
N LEU A 77 3.25 6.66 5.90
CA LEU A 77 3.30 5.48 5.04
C LEU A 77 3.82 5.80 3.64
N SER A 78 3.44 6.95 3.06
CA SER A 78 3.92 7.39 1.74
C SER A 78 5.44 7.54 1.74
N ILE A 79 5.96 8.35 2.66
CA ILE A 79 7.41 8.56 2.80
C ILE A 79 8.12 7.25 3.20
N GLY A 80 7.49 6.46 4.08
CA GLY A 80 8.01 5.17 4.51
C GLY A 80 8.18 4.19 3.35
N PHE A 81 7.24 4.15 2.42
CA PHE A 81 7.32 3.27 1.26
C PHE A 81 8.48 3.67 0.33
N GLU A 82 8.65 4.95 0.02
CA GLU A 82 9.79 5.46 -0.78
C GLU A 82 11.15 5.19 -0.11
N LEU A 83 11.22 5.30 1.22
CA LEU A 83 12.41 4.91 1.98
C LEU A 83 12.72 3.42 1.83
N MET A 84 11.70 2.57 1.77
CA MET A 84 11.88 1.13 1.53
C MET A 84 12.38 0.89 0.10
N GLU A 85 11.82 1.56 -0.91
CA GLU A 85 12.32 1.44 -2.28
C GLU A 85 13.78 1.87 -2.39
N PHE A 86 14.14 3.01 -1.79
CA PHE A 86 15.52 3.47 -1.73
C PHE A 86 16.45 2.46 -1.01
N THR A 87 15.97 1.86 0.07
CA THR A 87 16.73 0.86 0.84
C THR A 87 16.95 -0.42 0.03
N PHE A 88 15.93 -0.91 -0.67
CA PHE A 88 15.95 -2.20 -1.37
C PHE A 88 16.28 -2.12 -2.87
N ARG A 89 16.60 -0.94 -3.42
CA ARG A 89 17.00 -0.76 -4.83
C ARG A 89 18.19 -1.60 -5.27
N HIS A 90 19.05 -2.01 -4.35
CA HIS A 90 20.20 -2.87 -4.62
C HIS A 90 19.79 -4.34 -4.86
N MET A 91 18.61 -4.75 -4.39
CA MET A 91 18.07 -6.11 -4.56
C MET A 91 17.00 -6.17 -5.63
N LEU A 92 16.25 -5.07 -5.78
CA LEU A 92 15.12 -4.96 -6.71
C LEU A 92 15.45 -3.87 -7.72
N PRO A 93 15.93 -4.23 -8.93
CA PRO A 93 16.26 -3.27 -9.99
C PRO A 93 15.08 -2.36 -10.38
N ASN A 94 13.85 -2.85 -10.16
CA ASN A 94 12.62 -2.08 -10.38
C ASN A 94 12.52 -0.85 -9.45
N PHE A 95 13.11 -0.89 -8.25
CA PHE A 95 13.14 0.23 -7.30
C PHE A 95 14.29 1.21 -7.57
N ASN A 96 15.13 0.93 -8.57
CA ASN A 96 16.17 1.87 -8.95
C ASN A 96 15.55 2.97 -9.82
N GLU A 97 14.98 3.96 -9.15
CA GLU A 97 14.37 5.15 -9.73
C GLU A 97 15.18 6.41 -9.39
N CYS A 98 14.88 7.51 -10.06
CA CYS A 98 15.58 8.76 -9.80
C CYS A 98 15.03 9.46 -8.56
N TRP A 99 15.91 10.15 -7.82
CA TRP A 99 15.51 10.86 -6.59
C TRP A 99 14.36 11.85 -6.81
N TRP A 100 14.30 12.48 -7.99
CA TRP A 100 13.26 13.44 -8.34
C TRP A 100 11.95 12.73 -8.70
N ASP A 101 11.98 11.47 -9.14
CA ASP A 101 10.79 10.66 -9.41
C ASP A 101 10.11 10.32 -8.07
N SER A 102 10.86 9.67 -7.18
CA SER A 102 10.41 9.30 -5.84
C SER A 102 9.88 10.51 -5.04
N ILE A 103 10.57 11.64 -5.07
CA ILE A 103 10.15 12.82 -4.28
C ILE A 103 9.02 13.59 -4.97
N ILE A 104 9.17 13.93 -6.25
CA ILE A 104 8.26 14.89 -6.89
C ILE A 104 7.08 14.16 -7.52
N LEU A 105 7.33 13.09 -8.28
CA LEU A 105 6.27 12.36 -8.94
C LEU A 105 5.48 11.53 -7.91
N ASP A 106 6.15 10.72 -7.11
CA ASP A 106 5.45 9.76 -6.25
C ASP A 106 4.93 10.44 -4.98
N ILE A 107 5.79 10.98 -4.10
CA ILE A 107 5.33 11.59 -2.84
C ILE A 107 4.41 12.80 -3.09
N LEU A 108 4.88 13.78 -3.87
CA LEU A 108 4.23 15.09 -3.96
C LEU A 108 3.08 15.14 -4.97
N THR A 109 3.05 14.26 -5.97
CA THR A 109 2.02 14.29 -7.02
C THR A 109 1.06 13.12 -6.89
N CYS A 110 1.50 11.89 -7.15
CA CYS A 110 0.66 10.69 -7.18
C CYS A 110 0.06 10.37 -5.81
N ASN A 111 0.93 10.23 -4.79
CA ASN A 111 0.55 9.80 -3.46
C ASN A 111 -0.27 10.91 -2.78
N TRP A 112 0.19 12.16 -2.88
CA TRP A 112 -0.55 13.33 -2.42
C TRP A 112 -1.97 13.40 -3.00
N PHE A 113 -2.11 13.28 -4.33
CA PHE A 113 -3.40 13.37 -5.00
C PHE A 113 -4.33 12.22 -4.59
N GLY A 114 -3.82 10.99 -4.54
CA GLY A 114 -4.58 9.82 -4.08
C GLY A 114 -5.05 9.98 -2.64
N ILE A 115 -4.18 10.41 -1.73
CA ILE A 115 -4.55 10.66 -0.33
C ILE A 115 -5.59 11.78 -0.24
N TRP A 116 -5.39 12.90 -0.93
CA TRP A 116 -6.35 14.02 -0.95
C TRP A 116 -7.73 13.58 -1.44
N ALA A 117 -7.79 12.88 -2.58
CA ALA A 117 -9.03 12.38 -3.16
C ALA A 117 -9.73 11.37 -2.23
N GLY A 118 -8.97 10.47 -1.60
CA GLY A 118 -9.50 9.48 -0.68
C GLY A 118 -10.05 10.12 0.59
N MET A 119 -9.33 11.09 1.17
CA MET A 119 -9.78 11.82 2.35
C MET A 119 -10.99 12.73 2.04
N HIS A 120 -11.10 13.28 0.84
CA HIS A 120 -12.32 13.94 0.38
C HIS A 120 -13.50 12.97 0.24
N THR A 121 -13.25 11.76 -0.28
CA THR A 121 -14.26 10.70 -0.38
C THR A 121 -14.79 10.33 1.02
N VAL A 122 -13.90 10.13 1.99
CA VAL A 122 -14.27 9.86 3.39
C VAL A 122 -15.14 10.99 3.97
N ARG A 123 -14.73 12.25 3.81
CA ARG A 123 -15.50 13.41 4.30
C ARG A 123 -16.88 13.54 3.63
N TYR A 124 -16.97 13.21 2.35
CA TYR A 124 -18.23 13.23 1.63
C TYR A 124 -19.24 12.22 2.20
N PHE A 125 -18.77 11.04 2.61
CA PHE A 125 -19.60 10.00 3.20
C PHE A 125 -19.84 10.17 4.71
N ASP A 126 -18.92 10.78 5.45
CA ASP A 126 -19.07 11.14 6.88
C ASP A 126 -20.26 12.11 7.10
N GLY A 127 -20.49 13.04 6.15
CA GLY A 127 -21.63 13.95 6.19
C GLY A 127 -22.99 13.36 5.78
N LYS A 128 -23.08 12.06 5.46
CA LYS A 128 -24.33 11.41 5.03
C LYS A 128 -24.88 10.54 6.15
N THR A 129 -26.04 10.90 6.69
CA THR A 129 -26.81 10.02 7.57
C THR A 129 -27.48 8.92 6.73
N TYR A 130 -27.18 7.66 7.04
CA TYR A 130 -27.80 6.51 6.38
C TYR A 130 -28.98 6.00 7.20
N GLU A 131 -30.20 6.12 6.68
CA GLU A 131 -31.34 5.40 7.25
C GLU A 131 -31.28 3.92 6.85
N TRP A 132 -31.03 3.05 7.82
CA TRP A 132 -30.93 1.61 7.61
C TRP A 132 -32.32 0.95 7.49
N VAL A 133 -33.06 1.29 6.44
CA VAL A 133 -34.30 0.57 6.07
C VAL A 133 -33.98 -0.74 5.33
N GLY A 134 -34.84 -1.75 5.52
CA GLY A 134 -34.69 -3.08 4.93
C GLY A 134 -34.82 -3.10 3.40
N ILE A 135 -34.10 -4.02 2.74
CA ILE A 135 -34.06 -4.17 1.26
C ILE A 135 -35.46 -4.37 0.66
N SER A 136 -36.37 -5.02 1.40
CA SER A 136 -37.75 -5.28 0.98
C SER A 136 -38.59 -4.01 0.81
N ARG A 137 -38.20 -2.90 1.46
CA ARG A 137 -38.92 -1.61 1.39
C ARG A 137 -38.44 -0.71 0.24
N GLN A 138 -37.45 -1.12 -0.55
CA GLN A 138 -36.94 -0.33 -1.67
C GLN A 138 -37.80 -0.55 -2.93
N PRO A 139 -38.42 0.51 -3.50
CA PRO A 139 -39.37 0.38 -4.61
C PRO A 139 -38.72 0.00 -5.94
N ASN A 140 -37.44 0.35 -6.14
CA ASN A 140 -36.74 0.19 -7.41
C ASN A 140 -35.60 -0.84 -7.33
N ILE A 141 -35.33 -1.55 -8.43
CA ILE A 141 -34.20 -2.48 -8.58
C ILE A 141 -32.86 -1.74 -8.40
N ILE A 142 -32.73 -0.53 -8.95
CA ILE A 142 -31.56 0.34 -8.75
C ILE A 142 -31.40 0.70 -7.27
N GLY A 143 -32.51 0.91 -6.56
CA GLY A 143 -32.52 1.16 -5.11
C GLY A 143 -32.05 -0.07 -4.33
N LYS A 144 -32.43 -1.28 -4.74
CA LYS A 144 -31.95 -2.54 -4.15
C LYS A 144 -30.45 -2.73 -4.38
N VAL A 145 -29.95 -2.54 -5.60
CA VAL A 145 -28.50 -2.65 -5.91
C VAL A 145 -27.69 -1.63 -5.12
N LYS A 146 -28.11 -0.35 -5.12
CA LYS A 146 -27.48 0.71 -4.33
C LYS A 146 -27.48 0.36 -2.84
N ARG A 147 -28.55 -0.27 -2.34
CA ARG A 147 -28.68 -0.68 -0.95
C ARG A 147 -27.76 -1.84 -0.59
N THR A 148 -27.67 -2.86 -1.45
CA THR A 148 -26.74 -4.00 -1.29
C THR A 148 -25.31 -3.50 -1.28
N LEU A 149 -24.93 -2.60 -2.19
CA LEU A 149 -23.59 -1.99 -2.18
C LEU A 149 -23.36 -1.16 -0.91
N GLY A 150 -24.39 -0.46 -0.42
CA GLY A 150 -24.34 0.27 0.85
C GLY A 150 -24.24 -0.59 2.11
N GLN A 151 -24.50 -1.90 2.05
CA GLN A 151 -24.23 -2.82 3.17
C GLN A 151 -22.73 -3.11 3.35
N PHE A 152 -21.95 -2.95 2.28
CA PHE A 152 -20.50 -3.06 2.34
C PHE A 152 -19.84 -1.75 2.80
N THR A 153 -20.60 -0.66 2.92
CA THR A 153 -20.13 0.57 3.56
C THR A 153 -20.50 0.58 5.05
N PRO A 154 -19.63 1.13 5.92
CA PRO A 154 -19.92 1.26 7.34
C PRO A 154 -21.25 1.94 7.66
N ALA A 155 -21.85 1.59 8.81
CA ALA A 155 -23.01 2.31 9.36
C ALA A 155 -22.69 3.77 9.70
N GLN A 156 -21.46 4.04 10.15
CA GLN A 156 -20.92 5.37 10.42
C GLN A 156 -19.47 5.43 9.91
N TRP A 157 -19.13 6.53 9.26
CA TRP A 157 -17.80 6.82 8.73
C TRP A 157 -16.99 7.61 9.74
N ASP A 158 -16.90 7.09 10.98
CA ASP A 158 -16.10 7.75 12.01
C ASP A 158 -14.64 7.91 11.60
N LYS A 159 -14.07 9.05 11.98
CA LYS A 159 -12.65 9.34 11.81
C LYS A 159 -11.88 8.45 12.78
N ASP A 160 -10.98 7.64 12.24
CA ASP A 160 -10.12 6.79 13.04
C ASP A 160 -9.11 7.65 13.82
N GLU A 161 -9.29 7.70 15.14
CA GLU A 161 -8.50 8.54 16.05
C GLU A 161 -7.23 7.82 16.54
N TRP A 162 -6.17 7.88 15.72
CA TRP A 162 -4.91 7.19 16.02
C TRP A 162 -4.12 7.83 17.16
N HIS A 163 -4.03 9.16 17.20
CA HIS A 163 -3.33 9.96 18.23
C HIS A 163 -1.97 9.38 18.70
N PRO A 164 -0.97 9.29 17.81
CA PRO A 164 0.30 8.60 18.11
C PRO A 164 1.11 9.28 19.23
N LEU A 165 0.92 10.58 19.47
CA LEU A 165 1.72 11.34 20.44
C LEU A 165 1.13 11.40 21.86
N LEU A 166 -0.02 10.74 22.12
CA LEU A 166 -0.64 10.76 23.46
C LEU A 166 0.15 9.95 24.51
N GLY A 167 1.10 9.11 24.09
CA GLY A 167 1.98 8.38 25.01
C GLY A 167 2.94 7.44 24.28
N PRO A 168 4.04 7.05 24.92
CA PRO A 168 5.10 6.25 24.30
C PRO A 168 4.60 4.88 23.82
N MET A 169 3.75 4.21 24.61
CA MET A 169 3.18 2.91 24.20
C MET A 169 2.22 3.05 23.02
N ARG A 170 1.44 4.14 22.95
CA ARG A 170 0.55 4.40 21.83
C ARG A 170 1.34 4.71 20.56
N PHE A 171 2.46 5.42 20.68
CA PHE A 171 3.40 5.64 19.59
C PHE A 171 3.94 4.32 19.04
N VAL A 172 4.46 3.43 19.90
CA VAL A 172 4.98 2.12 19.49
C VAL A 172 3.91 1.26 18.83
N GLN A 173 2.69 1.28 19.34
CA GLN A 173 1.57 0.56 18.73
C GLN A 173 1.25 1.09 17.33
N VAL A 174 1.06 2.41 17.16
CA VAL A 174 0.80 2.99 15.83
C VAL A 174 1.99 2.77 14.88
N LEU A 175 3.22 2.85 15.38
CA LEU A 175 4.42 2.54 14.61
C LEU A 175 4.42 1.08 14.16
N SER A 176 4.08 0.13 15.05
CA SER A 176 4.01 -1.30 14.70
C SER A 176 3.04 -1.56 13.55
N LEU A 177 1.90 -0.84 13.52
CA LEU A 177 0.97 -0.91 12.41
C LEU A 177 1.59 -0.43 11.10
N CYS A 178 2.33 0.68 11.12
CA CYS A 178 3.05 1.17 9.95
C CYS A 178 4.05 0.14 9.43
N ILE A 179 4.83 -0.48 10.30
CA ILE A 179 5.84 -1.46 9.89
C ILE A 179 5.17 -2.71 9.30
N VAL A 180 4.09 -3.23 9.91
CA VAL A 180 3.33 -4.35 9.32
C VAL A 180 2.79 -3.96 7.94
N PHE A 181 2.21 -2.77 7.81
CA PHE A 181 1.65 -2.30 6.54
C PHE A 181 2.73 -2.24 5.45
N LEU A 182 3.86 -1.58 5.72
CA LEU A 182 5.00 -1.50 4.81
C LEU A 182 5.57 -2.87 4.46
N THR A 183 5.58 -3.81 5.43
CA THR A 183 6.04 -5.19 5.19
C THR A 183 5.12 -5.92 4.21
N VAL A 184 3.80 -5.78 4.34
CA VAL A 184 2.83 -6.38 3.40
C VAL A 184 3.01 -5.82 1.99
N GLU A 185 3.26 -4.51 1.88
CA GLU A 185 3.54 -3.87 0.58
C GLU A 185 4.82 -4.42 -0.03
N LEU A 186 5.92 -4.42 0.74
CA LEU A 186 7.22 -4.89 0.32
C LEU A 186 7.19 -6.38 -0.08
N ASN A 187 6.46 -7.21 0.66
CA ASN A 187 6.24 -8.63 0.34
C ASN A 187 5.63 -8.80 -1.06
N THR A 188 4.81 -7.86 -1.53
CA THR A 188 4.26 -7.89 -2.91
C THR A 188 5.38 -7.91 -3.95
N PHE A 189 6.39 -7.06 -3.76
CA PHE A 189 7.49 -6.91 -4.70
C PHE A 189 8.48 -8.07 -4.57
N PHE A 190 8.81 -8.49 -3.34
CA PHE A 190 9.70 -9.64 -3.14
C PHE A 190 9.09 -10.94 -3.63
N LEU A 191 7.80 -11.22 -3.37
CA LEU A 191 7.17 -12.44 -3.87
C LEU A 191 7.11 -12.45 -5.39
N LYS A 192 6.80 -11.31 -6.01
CA LYS A 192 6.84 -11.16 -7.46
C LYS A 192 8.24 -11.44 -8.01
N PHE A 193 9.29 -10.93 -7.35
CA PHE A 193 10.68 -11.14 -7.73
C PHE A 193 11.10 -12.60 -7.55
N CYS A 194 10.93 -13.17 -6.36
CA CYS A 194 11.36 -14.54 -6.02
C CYS A 194 10.60 -15.61 -6.82
N LEU A 195 9.33 -15.37 -7.15
CA LEU A 195 8.50 -16.32 -7.90
C LEU A 195 8.46 -16.04 -9.41
N TRP A 196 9.25 -15.07 -9.89
CA TRP A 196 9.29 -14.61 -11.28
C TRP A 196 7.89 -14.38 -11.87
N ILE A 197 7.06 -13.60 -11.18
CA ILE A 197 5.70 -13.28 -11.61
C ILE A 197 5.73 -12.04 -12.52
N PRO A 198 5.24 -12.11 -13.77
CA PRO A 198 5.21 -10.95 -14.64
C PRO A 198 4.34 -9.83 -14.06
N PRO A 199 4.73 -8.54 -14.22
CA PRO A 199 3.97 -7.40 -13.67
C PRO A 199 2.51 -7.33 -14.15
N ARG A 200 2.21 -7.86 -15.34
CA ARG A 200 0.87 -7.88 -15.94
C ARG A 200 0.01 -9.07 -15.51
N ASN A 201 0.54 -9.95 -14.65
CA ASN A 201 -0.17 -11.14 -14.24
C ASN A 201 -1.35 -10.78 -13.30
N PRO A 202 -2.57 -11.26 -13.57
CA PRO A 202 -3.75 -10.95 -12.75
C PRO A 202 -3.63 -11.48 -11.30
N VAL A 203 -2.76 -12.45 -11.02
CA VAL A 203 -2.51 -12.96 -9.66
C VAL A 203 -2.09 -11.83 -8.70
N ILE A 204 -1.29 -10.87 -9.16
CA ILE A 204 -0.87 -9.72 -8.35
C ILE A 204 -2.09 -8.87 -8.00
N VAL A 205 -2.97 -8.62 -8.97
CA VAL A 205 -4.20 -7.84 -8.78
C VAL A 205 -5.15 -8.55 -7.81
N TYR A 206 -5.36 -9.86 -7.97
CA TYR A 206 -6.19 -10.64 -7.05
C TYR A 206 -5.64 -10.62 -5.62
N ARG A 207 -4.33 -10.73 -5.45
CA ARG A 207 -3.68 -10.60 -4.14
C ARG A 207 -3.94 -9.23 -3.52
N LEU A 208 -3.76 -8.15 -4.27
CA LEU A 208 -4.02 -6.78 -3.79
C LEU A 208 -5.47 -6.58 -3.36
N ILE A 209 -6.44 -7.10 -4.14
CA ILE A 209 -7.87 -7.04 -3.79
C ILE A 209 -8.15 -7.83 -2.50
N LEU A 210 -7.61 -9.05 -2.37
CA LEU A 210 -7.78 -9.87 -1.16
C LEU A 210 -7.19 -9.18 0.08
N TRP A 211 -5.99 -8.64 -0.03
CA TRP A 211 -5.36 -7.88 1.06
C TRP A 211 -6.19 -6.64 1.42
N TRP A 212 -6.72 -5.91 0.43
CA TRP A 212 -7.59 -4.76 0.68
C TRP A 212 -8.86 -5.16 1.44
N LEU A 213 -9.52 -6.26 1.04
CA LEU A 213 -10.72 -6.78 1.71
C LEU A 213 -10.46 -7.22 3.15
N ILE A 214 -9.32 -7.88 3.41
CA ILE A 214 -8.91 -8.32 4.76
C ILE A 214 -8.49 -7.11 5.61
N ALA A 215 -7.84 -6.11 5.02
CA ALA A 215 -7.34 -4.94 5.73
C ALA A 215 -8.48 -4.06 6.28
N ILE A 216 -9.65 -4.00 5.61
CA ILE A 216 -10.80 -3.22 6.09
C ILE A 216 -11.22 -3.60 7.52
N PRO A 217 -11.59 -4.86 7.83
CA PRO A 217 -11.92 -5.25 9.20
C PRO A 217 -10.69 -5.22 10.12
N THR A 218 -9.50 -5.58 9.63
CA THR A 218 -8.26 -5.59 10.41
C THR A 218 -7.94 -4.22 11.01
N ILE A 219 -7.99 -3.16 10.21
CA ILE A 219 -7.67 -1.80 10.68
C ILE A 219 -8.70 -1.32 11.70
N ARG A 220 -9.98 -1.67 11.52
CA ARG A 220 -11.04 -1.33 12.46
C ARG A 220 -10.89 -2.07 13.78
N GLU A 221 -10.62 -3.38 13.74
CA GLU A 221 -10.33 -4.17 14.94
C GLU A 221 -9.11 -3.62 15.69
N TYR A 222 -8.05 -3.29 14.96
CA TYR A 222 -6.83 -2.74 15.55
C TYR A 222 -7.06 -1.36 16.16
N ASN A 223 -7.75 -0.46 15.45
CA ASN A 223 -8.09 0.85 15.98
C ASN A 223 -8.96 0.74 17.26
N SER A 224 -9.96 -0.13 17.25
CA SER A 224 -10.80 -0.40 18.42
C SER A 224 -9.98 -0.93 19.60
N TYR A 225 -9.03 -1.83 19.36
CA TYR A 225 -8.09 -2.32 20.37
C TYR A 225 -7.23 -1.21 21.00
N LEU A 226 -6.79 -0.23 20.20
CA LEU A 226 -6.04 0.93 20.70
C LEU A 226 -6.91 1.85 21.56
N GLN A 227 -8.17 2.03 21.18
CA GLN A 227 -9.11 2.90 21.90
C GLN A 227 -9.68 2.26 23.17
N ASP A 228 -9.79 0.93 23.23
CA ASP A 228 -10.35 0.23 24.39
C ASP A 228 -9.49 0.48 25.65
N ARG A 229 -10.14 0.90 26.73
CA ARG A 229 -9.51 1.16 28.04
C ARG A 229 -9.63 -0.03 29.00
N LYS A 230 -10.20 -1.14 28.56
CA LYS A 230 -10.34 -2.34 29.39
C LYS A 230 -8.96 -2.89 29.82
N PRO A 231 -8.86 -3.43 31.05
CA PRO A 231 -7.62 -3.98 31.58
C PRO A 231 -7.18 -5.27 30.86
N VAL A 232 -8.12 -6.05 30.33
CA VAL A 232 -7.84 -7.22 29.48
C VAL A 232 -8.24 -6.89 28.06
N LYS A 233 -7.24 -6.69 27.20
CA LYS A 233 -7.45 -6.40 25.78
C LYS A 233 -7.25 -7.65 24.95
N LYS A 234 -8.11 -7.85 23.95
CA LYS A 234 -7.96 -8.93 22.97
C LYS A 234 -7.83 -8.31 21.59
N VAL A 235 -6.78 -8.72 20.87
CA VAL A 235 -6.60 -8.38 19.46
C VAL A 235 -7.60 -9.21 18.64
N GLY A 236 -8.25 -8.56 17.67
CA GLY A 236 -9.29 -9.17 16.85
C GLY A 236 -8.77 -10.29 15.92
N ALA A 237 -9.68 -11.12 15.43
CA ALA A 237 -9.33 -12.30 14.65
C ALA A 237 -8.73 -11.93 13.28
N PHE A 238 -9.18 -10.84 12.65
CA PHE A 238 -8.65 -10.38 11.37
C PHE A 238 -7.24 -9.77 11.53
N CYS A 239 -6.95 -9.15 12.68
CA CYS A 239 -5.57 -8.75 13.01
C CYS A 239 -4.63 -9.96 13.07
N TRP A 240 -5.01 -11.03 13.77
CA TRP A 240 -4.21 -12.26 13.83
C TRP A 240 -4.06 -12.94 12.48
N LEU A 241 -5.16 -13.01 11.71
CA LEU A 241 -5.13 -13.57 10.36
C LEU A 241 -4.18 -12.78 9.45
N SER A 242 -4.28 -11.45 9.44
CA SER A 242 -3.40 -10.59 8.66
C SER A 242 -1.93 -10.76 9.05
N LEU A 243 -1.64 -10.83 10.34
CA LEU A 243 -0.29 -11.06 10.83
C LEU A 243 0.25 -12.42 10.39
N ALA A 244 -0.56 -13.48 10.50
CA ALA A 244 -0.18 -14.82 10.06
C ALA A 244 0.09 -14.87 8.54
N ILE A 245 -0.74 -14.23 7.72
CA ILE A 245 -0.53 -14.15 6.27
C ILE A 245 0.76 -13.38 5.97
N CYS A 246 0.99 -12.23 6.62
CA CYS A 246 2.21 -11.44 6.45
C CYS A 246 3.47 -12.25 6.77
N ILE A 247 3.47 -13.00 7.89
CA ILE A 247 4.58 -13.88 8.28
C ILE A 247 4.79 -14.98 7.24
N VAL A 248 3.73 -15.65 6.79
CA VAL A 248 3.83 -16.71 5.77
C VAL A 248 4.41 -16.16 4.47
N GLU A 249 3.94 -15.01 4.00
CA GLU A 249 4.47 -14.36 2.80
C GLU A 249 5.95 -14.01 2.93
N LEU A 250 6.34 -13.49 4.10
CA LEU A 250 7.73 -13.19 4.41
C LEU A 250 8.59 -14.47 4.39
N LEU A 251 8.14 -15.55 5.04
CA LEU A 251 8.84 -16.84 5.04
C LEU A 251 8.99 -17.44 3.64
N ILE A 252 7.98 -17.27 2.77
CA ILE A 252 8.07 -17.67 1.36
C ILE A 252 9.14 -16.83 0.66
N GLY A 253 9.16 -15.51 0.85
CA GLY A 253 10.19 -14.62 0.32
C GLY A 253 11.60 -15.04 0.73
N ILE A 254 11.80 -15.40 2.01
CA ILE A 254 13.10 -15.87 2.52
C ILE A 254 13.49 -17.21 1.89
N LYS A 255 12.55 -18.16 1.84
CA LYS A 255 12.82 -19.52 1.36
C LYS A 255 13.16 -19.56 -0.12
N PHE A 256 12.48 -18.75 -0.94
CA PHE A 256 12.65 -18.73 -2.39
C PHE A 256 13.53 -17.57 -2.88
N GLY A 257 13.97 -16.71 -1.97
CA GLY A 257 14.90 -15.64 -2.23
C GLY A 257 16.32 -16.19 -2.44
N HIS A 258 16.72 -16.40 -3.70
CA HIS A 258 18.08 -16.81 -4.03
C HIS A 258 19.12 -15.76 -3.56
N GLY A 259 20.23 -16.21 -2.96
CA GLY A 259 21.46 -15.44 -2.73
C GLY A 259 21.35 -14.19 -1.84
N ASP A 260 20.74 -13.13 -2.35
CA ASP A 260 20.68 -11.80 -1.74
C ASP A 260 19.47 -11.60 -0.82
N ALA A 261 18.35 -12.28 -1.10
CA ALA A 261 17.11 -12.17 -0.30
C ALA A 261 17.14 -12.91 1.05
N THR A 262 18.12 -13.79 1.27
CA THR A 262 18.33 -14.45 2.57
C THR A 262 18.92 -13.51 3.64
N LEU A 263 19.71 -12.50 3.23
CA LEU A 263 20.33 -11.54 4.17
C LEU A 263 19.28 -10.63 4.84
N VAL A 264 18.30 -10.17 4.07
CA VAL A 264 17.21 -9.30 4.55
C VAL A 264 16.16 -10.08 5.32
N GLY A 265 15.90 -11.34 4.93
CA GLY A 265 15.10 -12.27 5.71
C GLY A 265 15.57 -12.40 7.15
N ASN A 266 16.89 -12.53 7.34
CA ASN A 266 17.48 -12.63 8.67
C ASN A 266 17.40 -11.32 9.46
N ILE A 267 17.55 -10.15 8.81
CA ILE A 267 17.47 -8.84 9.51
C ILE A 267 16.03 -8.50 9.91
N LEU A 268 15.05 -8.74 9.05
CA LEU A 268 13.63 -8.51 9.37
C LEU A 268 13.13 -9.52 10.40
N VAL A 269 13.42 -10.83 10.24
CA VAL A 269 12.95 -11.86 11.20
C VAL A 269 13.51 -11.62 12.59
N VAL A 270 14.80 -11.28 12.74
CA VAL A 270 15.41 -11.03 14.05
C VAL A 270 14.76 -9.85 14.77
N HIS A 271 14.37 -8.78 14.07
CA HIS A 271 13.76 -7.61 14.72
C HIS A 271 12.28 -7.82 15.13
N TRP A 272 11.55 -8.67 14.39
CA TRP A 272 10.17 -9.03 14.69
C TRP A 272 10.04 -10.15 15.74
N SER A 273 11.01 -11.07 15.83
CA SER A 273 11.04 -12.05 16.93
C SER A 273 11.34 -11.40 18.29
N ASP A 274 12.11 -10.30 18.30
CA ASP A 274 12.49 -9.60 19.54
C ASP A 274 11.38 -8.69 20.10
N THR A 275 10.40 -8.31 19.28
CA THR A 275 9.23 -7.51 19.71
C THR A 275 7.99 -8.36 20.02
N GLY A 276 8.11 -9.68 19.88
CA GLY A 276 7.04 -10.65 20.00
C GLY A 276 6.94 -11.38 21.33
N PHE A 277 7.57 -10.96 22.43
CA PHE A 277 7.32 -11.55 23.76
C PHE A 277 7.67 -10.56 24.87
N ILE A 278 6.67 -9.81 25.34
CA ILE A 278 6.67 -9.33 26.72
C ILE A 278 5.35 -9.80 27.32
N HIS A 279 5.50 -10.72 28.27
CA HIS A 279 4.48 -11.22 29.19
C HIS A 279 3.66 -10.10 29.85
#